data_AF-A0A945K1Z9-F1
#
_entry.id   AF-A0A945K1Z9-F1
#
_cell.length_a   1.000
_cell.length_b   1.000
_cell.length_c   1.000
_cell.angle_alpha   90.00
_cell.angle_beta   90.00
_cell.angle_gamma   90.00
#
_symmetry.space_group_name_H-M   'P 1'
#
loop_
_entity.id
_entity.type
_entity.pdbx_description
1 polymer ?
#
loop_
_entity_poly.entity_id
_entity_poly.type
_entity_poly.pdbx_seq_one_letter_code
_entity_poly.pdbx_strand_id
1 'polypeptide(L)' 'MESFEQGALLAANLGDDADTTGAVFGQIAGAYYGVDEIPARWRMMVALREKIESLALGLMQVAEEDVT' A
#
# COMPACT_ATOMS: atom_id res chain seq x y z
N MET A 1 4.16 4.53 15.04
CA MET A 1 2.78 4.71 14.54
C MET A 1 2.01 3.48 14.95
N GLU A 2 0.74 3.63 15.33
CA GLU A 2 -0.04 2.52 15.87
C GLU A 2 -0.90 1.84 14.78
N SER A 3 -1.06 2.46 13.60
CA SER A 3 -1.76 1.87 12.45
C SER A 3 -1.31 2.43 11.10
N PHE A 4 -1.65 1.73 10.02
CA PHE A 4 -1.49 2.23 8.65
C PHE A 4 -2.22 3.55 8.45
N GLU A 5 -3.48 3.64 8.90
CA GLU A 5 -4.34 4.83 8.74
C GLU A 5 -3.72 6.07 9.38
N GLN A 6 -3.26 5.99 10.63
CA GLN A 6 -2.60 7.12 11.30
C GLN A 6 -1.35 7.55 10.54
N GLY A 7 -0.58 6.59 10.04
CA GLY A 7 0.66 6.89 9.33
C GLY A 7 0.46 7.50 7.95
N ALA A 8 -0.50 6.98 7.21
CA ALA A 8 -0.87 7.51 5.90
C ALA A 8 -1.39 8.95 6.01
N LEU A 9 -2.21 9.24 7.03
CA LEU A 9 -2.68 10.59 7.30
C LEU A 9 -1.53 11.53 7.67
N LEU A 10 -0.57 11.08 8.48
CA LEU A 10 0.60 11.91 8.78
C LEU A 10 1.38 12.21 7.50
N ALA A 11 1.73 11.18 6.72
CA ALA A 11 2.52 11.30 5.49
C ALA A 11 1.86 12.26 4.48
N ALA A 12 0.55 12.14 4.27
CA ALA A 12 -0.21 12.99 3.36
C ALA A 12 -0.35 14.45 3.84
N ASN A 13 -0.20 14.71 5.14
CA ASN A 13 -0.32 16.05 5.73
C ASN A 13 1.03 16.73 6.01
N LEU A 14 2.17 16.11 5.66
CA LEU A 14 3.49 16.72 5.85
C LEU A 14 3.75 17.93 4.91
N GLY A 15 2.95 18.09 3.86
CA GLY A 15 3.11 19.15 2.87
C GLY A 15 4.24 18.88 1.88
N ASP A 16 4.64 19.91 1.13
CA ASP A 16 5.68 19.90 0.09
C ASP A 16 5.50 18.77 -0.95
N ASP A 17 6.20 17.65 -0.76
CA ASP A 17 6.18 16.45 -1.60
C ASP A 17 5.38 15.31 -0.93
N ALA A 18 4.15 15.63 -0.55
CA ALA A 18 3.27 14.74 0.21
C ALA A 18 2.81 13.52 -0.60
N ASP A 19 2.73 13.62 -1.93
CA ASP A 19 2.39 12.52 -2.82
C ASP A 19 3.52 11.49 -2.89
N THR A 20 4.77 11.92 -3.10
CA THR A 20 5.93 11.01 -3.09
C THR A 20 6.12 10.40 -1.71
N THR A 21 6.03 11.21 -0.64
CA THR A 21 6.15 10.75 0.74
C THR A 21 5.05 9.73 1.07
N GLY A 22 3.81 10.01 0.69
CA GLY A 22 2.68 9.10 0.85
C GLY A 22 2.85 7.79 0.08
N ALA A 23 3.39 7.85 -1.14
CA ALA A 23 3.65 6.67 -1.95
C ALA A 23 4.74 5.76 -1.36
N VAL A 24 5.84 6.34 -0.87
CA VAL A 24 6.92 5.58 -0.21
C VAL A 24 6.43 5.00 1.12
N PHE A 25 5.71 5.79 1.92
CA PHE A 25 5.07 5.30 3.14
C PHE A 25 4.14 4.13 2.83
N GLY A 26 3.27 4.26 1.83
CA GLY A 26 2.29 3.24 1.45
C GLY A 26 2.92 1.89 1.08
N GLN A 27 4.07 1.90 0.41
CA GLN A 27 4.82 0.68 0.08
C GLN A 27 5.35 -0.02 1.34
N ILE A 28 6.07 0.73 2.19
CA ILE A 28 6.73 0.16 3.38
C ILE A 28 5.68 -0.26 4.43
N ALA A 29 4.76 0.63 4.74
CA ALA A 29 3.71 0.37 5.72
C ALA A 29 2.72 -0.70 5.21
N GLY A 30 2.41 -0.71 3.90
CA GLY A 30 1.54 -1.73 3.32
C GLY A 30 2.15 -3.14 3.42
N ALA A 31 3.46 -3.27 3.19
CA ALA A 31 4.17 -4.53 3.38
C ALA A 31 4.25 -4.97 4.86
N TYR A 32 4.37 -4.01 5.78
CA TYR A 32 4.49 -4.28 7.21
C TYR A 32 3.15 -4.62 7.88
N TYR A 33 2.11 -3.82 7.67
CA TYR A 33 0.79 -3.99 8.30
C TYR A 33 -0.11 -4.97 7.54
N GLY A 34 0.12 -5.16 6.24
CA GLY A 34 -0.74 -5.97 5.37
C GLY A 34 -1.93 -5.20 4.80
N VAL A 35 -2.52 -5.74 3.74
CA VAL A 35 -3.60 -5.08 2.96
C VAL A 35 -4.88 -4.85 3.76
N ASP A 36 -5.17 -5.73 4.72
CA ASP A 36 -6.40 -5.67 5.54
C ASP A 36 -6.37 -4.52 6.56
N GLU A 37 -5.18 -4.05 6.94
CA GLU A 37 -4.99 -2.88 7.80
C GLU A 37 -5.16 -1.54 7.05
N ILE A 38 -5.22 -1.57 5.71
CA ILE A 38 -5.56 -0.39 4.92
C ILE A 38 -7.08 -0.25 4.89
N PRO A 39 -7.64 0.89 5.34
CA PRO A 39 -9.09 1.09 5.37
C PRO A 39 -9.76 0.73 4.05
N ALA A 40 -10.71 -0.21 4.08
CA ALA A 40 -11.39 -0.70 2.88
C ALA A 40 -12.01 0.45 2.06
N ARG A 41 -12.56 1.46 2.75
CA ARG A 41 -13.11 2.68 2.13
C ARG A 41 -12.08 3.44 1.29
N TRP A 42 -10.81 3.44 1.66
CA TRP A 42 -9.73 4.06 0.88
C TRP A 42 -9.33 3.19 -0.30
N ARG A 43 -9.12 1.89 -0.07
CA ARG A 43 -8.77 0.94 -1.15
C ARG A 43 -9.80 0.94 -2.27
N MET A 44 -11.08 0.99 -1.93
CA MET A 44 -12.18 1.03 -2.90
C MET A 44 -12.19 2.27 -3.80
N MET A 45 -11.53 3.37 -3.41
CA MET A 45 -11.46 4.61 -4.21
C MET A 45 -10.23 4.68 -5.11
N VAL A 46 -9.29 3.75 -4.99
CA VAL A 46 -8.05 3.76 -5.78
C VAL A 46 -8.34 3.45 -7.23
N ALA A 47 -7.89 4.34 -8.13
CA ALA A 47 -7.97 4.09 -9.56
C ALA A 47 -7.20 2.82 -9.92
N LEU A 48 -7.78 1.97 -10.78
CA LEU A 48 -7.19 0.70 -11.21
C LEU A 48 -6.93 -0.31 -10.08
N ARG A 49 -7.61 -0.19 -8.93
CA ARG A 49 -7.48 -1.08 -7.77
C ARG A 49 -7.38 -2.57 -8.15
N GLU A 50 -8.33 -3.10 -8.91
CA GLU A 50 -8.36 -4.53 -9.29
C GLU A 50 -7.10 -4.94 -10.07
N LYS A 51 -6.61 -4.06 -10.96
CA LYS A 51 -5.38 -4.32 -11.71
C LYS A 51 -4.15 -4.30 -10.80
N ILE A 52 -4.08 -3.37 -9.85
CA ILE A 52 -2.99 -3.29 -8.86
C ILE A 52 -2.98 -4.56 -7.99
N GLU A 53 -4.13 -4.98 -7.49
CA GLU A 53 -4.28 -6.21 -6.68
C GLU A 53 -3.87 -7.45 -7.48
N SER A 54 -4.31 -7.57 -8.73
CA SER A 54 -3.92 -8.67 -9.63
C SER A 54 -2.41 -8.70 -9.90
N LEU A 55 -1.77 -7.55 -10.11
CA LEU A 55 -0.33 -7.48 -10.32
C LEU A 55 0.44 -7.88 -9.06
N ALA A 56 0.01 -7.43 -7.88
CA ALA A 56 0.65 -7.78 -6.61
C ALA A 56 0.63 -9.30 -6.37
N LEU A 57 -0.52 -9.94 -6.61
CA LEU A 57 -0.66 -11.40 -6.50
C LEU A 57 0.20 -12.14 -7.54
N GLY A 58 0.24 -11.66 -8.79
CA GLY A 58 1.07 -12.25 -9.84
C GLY A 58 2.57 -12.17 -9.53
N LEU A 59 3.04 -11.05 -8.98
CA LEU A 59 4.44 -10.91 -8.54
C LEU A 59 4.78 -11.88 -7.40
N MET A 60 3.87 -12.05 -6.43
CA MET A 60 4.06 -13.01 -5.34
C MET A 60 4.14 -14.44 -5.85
N GLN A 61 3.25 -14.82 -6.78
CA GLN A 61 3.27 -16.16 -7.39
C GLN A 61 4.60 -16.43 -8.11
N VAL A 62 5.07 -15.50 -8.95
CA VAL A 62 6.35 -15.66 -9.67
C VAL A 62 7.52 -15.78 -8.69
N ALA A 63 7.51 -14.99 -7.61
CA ALA A 63 8.54 -15.07 -6.59
C ALA A 63 8.54 -16.40 -5.81
N GLU A 64 7.38 -17.04 -5.65
CA GLU A 64 7.27 -18.37 -5.03
C GLU A 64 7.74 -19.49 -5.98
N GLU A 65 7.44 -19.38 -7.27
CA GLU A 65 7.86 -20.34 -8.30
C GLU A 65 9.39 -20.38 -8.49
N ASP A 66 10.08 -19.24 -8.36
CA ASP A 66 11.56 -19.15 -8.46
C ASP A 66 12.30 -19.79 -7.26
N VAL A 67 11.60 -20.08 -6.16
CA VAL A 67 12.17 -20.67 -4.93
C VAL A 67 12.05 -22.20 -4.91
N THR A 68 11.24 -22.78 -5.80
CA THR A 68 11.05 -24.24 -5.96
C THR A 68 11.83 -24.82 -7.14
#